data_AF-A0A3B1A8B7-F1
#
_entry.id   AF-A0A3B1A8B7-F1
#
_cell.length_a   1.000
_cell.length_b   1.000
_cell.length_c   1.000
_cell.angle_alpha   90.00
_cell.angle_beta   90.00
_cell.angle_gamma   90.00
#
_symmetry.space_group_name_H-M   'P 1'
#
loop_
_entity.id
_entity.type
_entity.pdbx_description
1 polymer ?
#
loop_
_entity_poly.entity_id
_entity_poly.type
_entity_poly.pdbx_seq_one_letter_code
_entity_poly.pdbx_strand_id
1 'polypeptide(L)'
;MKYDVEFAKKLLGKSILIAVNVIDSNGEIESQQQMHGLIKSVSATEGILILLNGSFLGKQWQMPPDTSSIKIAEAGEYNLKATGEVIKNPDYICSWQVHRNE
;
A
#
# COMPACT_ATOMS: atom_id res chain seq x y z
N MET A 1 11.65 -5.57 -9.93
CA MET A 1 11.58 -4.17 -9.44
C MET A 1 11.52 -3.27 -10.65
N LYS A 2 10.40 -2.57 -10.86
CA LYS A 2 10.24 -1.61 -11.97
C LYS A 2 9.73 -0.29 -11.40
N TYR A 3 10.58 0.73 -11.51
CA TYR A 3 10.29 2.09 -11.07
C TYR A 3 10.03 2.98 -12.28
N ASP A 4 8.80 3.45 -12.41
CA ASP A 4 8.41 4.40 -13.45
C ASP A 4 8.40 5.82 -12.85
N VAL A 5 9.34 6.66 -13.28
CA VAL A 5 9.56 7.99 -12.71
C VAL A 5 8.35 8.89 -12.95
N GLU A 6 7.73 8.81 -14.13
CA GLU A 6 6.59 9.65 -14.51
C GLU A 6 5.35 9.26 -13.72
N PHE A 7 5.11 7.95 -13.58
CA PHE A 7 4.03 7.44 -12.74
C PHE A 7 4.27 7.79 -11.26
N ALA A 8 5.48 7.60 -10.75
CA ALA A 8 5.82 7.90 -9.35
C ALA A 8 5.54 9.37 -9.00
N LYS A 9 5.85 10.32 -9.89
CA LYS A 9 5.52 11.73 -9.66
C LYS A 9 4.02 11.98 -9.53
N LYS A 10 3.17 11.22 -10.23
CA LYS A 10 1.70 11.32 -10.13
C LYS A 10 1.15 10.78 -8.81
N LEU A 11 1.92 9.91 -8.15
CA LEU A 11 1.55 9.34 -6.86
C LEU A 11 1.70 10.33 -5.71
N LEU A 12 2.61 11.32 -5.81
CA LEU A 12 2.86 12.29 -4.75
C LEU A 12 1.57 13.03 -4.35
N GLY A 13 1.28 13.04 -3.05
CA GLY A 13 0.10 13.67 -2.48
C GLY A 13 -1.21 12.91 -2.69
N LYS A 14 -1.18 11.74 -3.34
CA LYS A 14 -2.37 10.91 -3.60
C LYS A 14 -2.62 9.90 -2.48
N SER A 15 -3.88 9.48 -2.39
CA SER A 15 -4.31 8.47 -1.43
C SER A 15 -4.02 7.07 -1.96
N ILE A 16 -3.49 6.20 -1.10
CA ILE A 16 -3.16 4.83 -1.46
C ILE A 16 -3.63 3.86 -0.38
N LEU A 17 -4.25 2.77 -0.83
CA LEU A 17 -4.62 1.63 0.01
C LEU A 17 -3.60 0.51 -0.21
N ILE A 18 -2.95 0.08 0.86
CA ILE A 18 -1.97 -1.01 0.85
C ILE A 18 -2.60 -2.24 1.50
N ALA A 19 -2.63 -3.35 0.77
CA ALA A 19 -3.02 -4.67 1.26
C ALA A 19 -1.78 -5.56 1.32
N VAL A 20 -1.46 -6.09 2.49
CA VAL A 20 -0.36 -7.02 2.72
C VAL A 20 -0.95 -8.37 3.10
N ASN A 21 -0.72 -9.38 2.27
CA ASN A 21 -1.10 -10.76 2.54
C ASN A 21 0.14 -11.50 3.05
N VAL A 22 0.08 -11.95 4.29
CA VAL A 22 1.10 -12.81 4.88
C VAL A 22 0.76 -14.24 4.49
N ILE A 23 1.67 -14.86 3.76
CA ILE A 23 1.57 -16.24 3.30
C ILE A 23 2.48 -17.08 4.19
N ASP A 24 1.92 -18.13 4.77
CA ASP A 24 2.66 -19.10 5.59
C ASP A 24 3.60 -19.96 4.72
N SER A 25 4.49 -20.72 5.37
CA SER A 25 5.37 -21.72 4.73
C SER A 25 4.61 -22.72 3.84
N ASN A 26 3.33 -22.98 4.14
CA ASN A 26 2.47 -23.85 3.32
C ASN A 26 1.88 -23.20 2.06
N GLY A 27 2.12 -21.90 1.84
CA GLY A 27 1.52 -21.16 0.72
C GLY A 27 0.08 -20.68 0.98
N GLU A 28 -0.42 -20.83 2.21
CA GLU A 28 -1.74 -20.38 2.62
C GLU A 28 -1.70 -18.95 3.18
N ILE A 29 -2.76 -18.16 2.97
CA ILE A 29 -2.85 -16.81 3.54
C ILE A 29 -3.14 -16.92 5.04
N GLU A 30 -2.10 -16.72 5.86
CA GLU A 30 -2.19 -16.73 7.33
C GLU A 30 -2.94 -15.49 7.85
N SER A 31 -2.67 -14.33 7.25
CA SER A 31 -3.24 -13.06 7.67
C SER A 31 -3.23 -12.02 6.56
N GLN A 32 -4.26 -11.19 6.51
CA GLN A 32 -4.33 -10.04 5.61
C GLN A 32 -4.38 -8.75 6.42
N GLN A 33 -3.41 -7.88 6.21
CA GLN A 33 -3.36 -6.55 6.80
C GLN A 33 -3.64 -5.51 5.73
N GLN A 34 -4.58 -4.60 6.00
CA GLN A 34 -4.88 -3.48 5.11
C GLN A 34 -4.59 -2.18 5.84
N MET A 35 -3.93 -1.26 5.16
CA MET A 35 -3.60 0.06 5.67
C MET A 35 -3.79 1.07 4.54
N HIS A 36 -3.98 2.33 4.90
CA HIS A 36 -4.15 3.40 3.94
C HIS A 36 -3.41 4.64 4.39
N GLY A 37 -3.10 5.51 3.44
CA GLY A 37 -2.38 6.72 3.74
C GLY A 37 -2.22 7.63 2.54
N LEU A 38 -1.42 8.66 2.74
CA LEU A 38 -1.06 9.65 1.72
C LEU A 38 0.41 9.51 1.37
N ILE A 39 0.71 9.46 0.08
CA ILE A 39 2.08 9.37 -0.41
C ILE A 39 2.77 10.71 -0.19
N LYS A 40 3.78 10.72 0.70
CA LYS A 40 4.53 11.91 1.07
C LYS A 40 5.72 12.15 0.15
N SER A 41 6.45 11.08 -0.17
CA SER A 41 7.65 11.14 -0.99
C SER A 41 7.76 9.90 -1.87
N VAL A 42 8.36 10.06 -3.06
CA VAL A 42 8.70 8.97 -3.97
C VAL A 42 10.15 9.15 -4.38
N SER A 43 10.94 8.09 -4.32
CA SER A 43 12.37 8.12 -4.62
C SER A 43 12.81 6.77 -5.15
N ALA A 44 13.57 6.76 -6.25
CA ALA A 44 14.08 5.53 -6.84
C ALA A 44 15.13 4.82 -5.96
N THR A 45 15.75 5.58 -5.04
CA THR A 45 16.80 5.10 -4.12
C THR A 45 16.22 4.80 -2.74
N GLU A 46 15.47 5.74 -2.17
CA GLU A 46 14.91 5.59 -0.82
C GLU A 46 13.60 4.78 -0.82
N GLY A 47 12.84 4.78 -1.91
CA GLY A 47 11.53 4.12 -2.00
C GLY A 47 10.37 5.11 -1.94
N ILE A 48 9.18 4.61 -1.62
CA ILE A 48 7.95 5.38 -1.56
C ILE A 48 7.51 5.48 -0.11
N LEU A 49 7.49 6.71 0.42
CA LEU A 49 7.09 7.02 1.77
C LEU A 49 5.60 7.37 1.80
N ILE A 50 4.85 6.61 2.57
CA ILE A 50 3.42 6.82 2.81
C ILE A 50 3.23 7.21 4.27
N LEU A 51 2.53 8.32 4.49
CA LEU A 51 2.03 8.67 5.82
C LEU A 51 0.71 7.96 6.04
N LEU A 52 0.71 6.98 6.93
CA LEU A 52 -0.48 6.19 7.24
C LEU A 52 -1.50 7.06 7.99
N ASN A 53 -2.76 6.82 7.66
CA ASN A 53 -3.92 7.43 8.30
C ASN A 53 -4.76 6.36 9.00
N GLY A 54 -5.82 6.78 9.68
CA GLY A 54 -6.77 5.84 10.29
C GLY A 54 -6.27 5.21 11.57
N SER A 55 -6.36 3.88 11.68
CA SER A 55 -5.82 3.13 12.82
C SER A 55 -4.30 3.25 12.97
N PHE A 56 -3.60 3.64 11.90
CA PHE A 56 -2.14 3.85 11.90
C PHE A 56 -1.76 5.33 11.79
N LEU A 57 -2.68 6.25 12.15
CA LEU A 57 -2.46 7.69 12.06
C LEU A 57 -1.14 8.12 12.71
N GLY A 58 -0.33 8.86 11.95
CA GLY A 58 0.96 9.38 12.41
C GLY A 58 2.13 8.42 12.22
N LYS A 59 1.88 7.17 11.80
CA LYS A 59 2.95 6.25 11.38
C LYS A 59 3.34 6.50 9.94
N GLN A 60 4.60 6.24 9.63
CA GLN A 60 5.14 6.28 8.29
C GLN A 60 5.45 4.85 7.84
N TRP A 61 5.08 4.53 6.61
CA TRP A 61 5.40 3.27 5.98
C TRP A 61 6.19 3.54 4.71
N GLN A 62 7.33 2.86 4.58
CA GLN A 62 8.22 3.03 3.45
C GLN A 62 8.27 1.71 2.69
N MET A 63 7.85 1.73 1.44
CA MET A 63 7.94 0.58 0.56
C MET A 63 9.05 0.76 -0.46
N PRO A 64 9.61 -0.34 -0.99
CA PRO A 64 10.57 -0.26 -2.07
C PRO A 64 9.99 0.53 -3.26
N PRO A 65 10.86 1.10 -4.10
CA PRO A 65 10.48 1.87 -5.29
C PRO A 65 9.96 0.96 -6.40
N ASP A 66 8.88 0.23 -6.12
CA ASP A 66 8.20 -0.62 -7.09
C ASP A 66 6.83 -0.03 -7.40
N THR A 67 6.73 0.62 -8.56
CA THR A 67 5.48 1.18 -9.06
C THR A 67 4.60 0.14 -9.75
N SER A 68 5.15 -1.04 -10.09
CA SER A 68 4.40 -2.10 -10.76
C SER A 68 3.38 -2.77 -9.85
N SER A 69 3.62 -2.79 -8.54
CA SER A 69 2.65 -3.25 -7.55
C SER A 69 1.51 -2.25 -7.30
N ILE A 70 1.60 -1.01 -7.82
CA ILE A 70 0.62 0.06 -7.60
C ILE A 70 -0.32 0.13 -8.79
N LYS A 71 -1.62 0.08 -8.52
CA LYS A 71 -2.68 0.17 -9.53
C LYS A 71 -3.64 1.30 -9.16
N ILE A 72 -4.29 1.87 -10.17
CA ILE A 72 -5.37 2.84 -9.95
C ILE A 72 -6.48 2.11 -9.20
N ALA A 73 -6.95 2.72 -8.12
CA ALA A 73 -8.08 2.19 -7.39
C ALA A 73 -9.39 2.48 -8.15
N GLU A 74 -10.32 1.53 -8.11
CA GLU A 74 -11.64 1.75 -8.67
C GLU A 74 -12.42 2.68 -7.74
N ALA A 75 -13.28 3.53 -8.31
CA ALA A 75 -14.16 4.35 -7.49
C ALA A 75 -15.14 3.44 -6.73
N GLY A 76 -15.22 3.64 -5.41
CA GLY A 76 -16.00 2.78 -4.53
C GLY A 76 -15.65 2.95 -3.05
N GLU A 77 -16.30 2.15 -2.23
CA GLU A 77 -16.09 2.11 -0.78
C GLU A 77 -15.35 0.82 -0.41
N TYR A 78 -14.11 0.96 0.04
CA TYR A 78 -13.26 -0.14 0.49
C TYR A 78 -13.37 -0.27 1.99
N ASN A 79 -13.94 -1.39 2.43
CA ASN A 79 -14.10 -1.70 3.84
C ASN A 79 -12.89 -2.52 4.30
N LEU A 80 -12.01 -1.91 5.11
CA LEU A 80 -10.83 -2.56 5.66
C LEU A 80 -11.27 -3.47 6.80
N LYS A 81 -11.29 -4.78 6.57
CA LYS A 81 -11.69 -5.75 7.61
C LYS A 81 -10.76 -5.74 8.82
N ALA A 82 -9.48 -5.40 8.61
CA ALA A 82 -8.47 -5.37 9.65
C ALA A 82 -8.66 -4.23 10.67
N THR A 83 -9.13 -3.06 10.23
CA THR A 83 -9.25 -1.86 11.07
C THR A 83 -10.71 -1.41 11.27
N GLY A 84 -11.65 -1.94 10.50
CA GLY A 84 -13.04 -1.50 10.47
C GLY A 84 -13.26 -0.17 9.74
N GLU A 85 -12.24 0.34 9.06
CA GLU A 85 -12.31 1.63 8.37
C GLU A 85 -12.93 1.52 6.98
N VAL A 86 -13.62 2.59 6.55
CA VAL A 86 -14.21 2.70 5.21
C VAL A 86 -13.48 3.78 4.43
N ILE A 87 -12.73 3.36 3.41
CA ILE A 87 -12.04 4.26 2.48
C ILE A 87 -12.93 4.51 1.28
N LYS A 88 -13.27 5.77 1.03
CA LYS A 88 -14.07 6.15 -0.13
C LYS A 88 -13.16 6.70 -1.21
N ASN A 89 -13.23 6.10 -2.40
CA ASN A 89 -12.51 6.54 -3.60
C ASN A 89 -11.01 6.81 -3.34
N PRO A 90 -10.21 5.81 -2.94
CA PRO A 90 -8.76 5.97 -2.96
C PRO A 90 -8.31 6.25 -4.40
N ASP A 91 -7.17 6.92 -4.58
CA ASP A 91 -6.60 7.12 -5.93
C ASP A 91 -5.90 5.85 -6.41
N TYR A 92 -5.22 5.13 -5.50
CA TYR A 92 -4.42 3.96 -5.80
C TYR A 92 -4.62 2.83 -4.80
N ILE A 93 -4.40 1.60 -5.27
CA ILE A 93 -4.30 0.39 -4.45
C ILE A 93 -2.97 -0.32 -4.72
N CYS A 94 -2.43 -0.96 -3.70
CA CYS A 94 -1.22 -1.75 -3.80
C CYS A 94 -1.36 -3.03 -2.99
N SER A 95 -0.98 -4.16 -3.57
CA SER A 95 -1.09 -5.46 -2.93
C SER A 95 0.27 -6.15 -2.86
N TRP A 96 0.71 -6.46 -1.65
CA TRP A 96 1.96 -7.16 -1.35
C TRP A 96 1.65 -8.56 -0.84
N GLN A 97 2.53 -9.51 -1.18
CA GLN A 97 2.53 -10.86 -0.64
C GLN A 97 3.85 -11.05 0.09
N VAL A 98 3.78 -11.33 1.38
CA VAL A 98 4.94 -11.55 2.23
C VAL A 98 4.95 -13.01 2.62
N HIS A 99 5.95 -13.75 2.15
CA HIS A 99 6.16 -15.12 2.55
C HIS A 99 6.89 -15.13 3.90
N ARG A 100 6.26 -15.73 4.90
CA ARG A 100 6.91 -16.00 6.17
C ARG A 100 7.80 -17.22 5.97
N ASN A 101 9.08 -16.99 5.67
CA ASN A 101 10.07 -18.06 5.71
C ASN A 101 10.47 -18.27 7.18
N GLU A 102 10.29 -19.48 7.69
CA GLU A 102 10.81 -19.93 8.99
C GLU A 102 12.32 -20.19 8.96
#